data_AF-A0A813HRU8-F1
#
_entry.id   AF-A0A813HRU8-F1
#
_cell.length_a   1.000
_cell.length_b   1.000
_cell.length_c   1.000
_cell.angle_alpha   90.00
_cell.angle_beta   90.00
_cell.angle_gamma   90.00
#
_symmetry.space_group_name_H-M   'P 1'
#
loop_
_entity.id
_entity.type
_entity.pdbx_description
1 polymer ?
#
loop_
_entity_poly.entity_id
_entity_poly.type
_entity_poly.pdbx_seq_one_letter_code
_entity_poly.pdbx_strand_id
1 'polypeptide(L)'
;MAEAIVVSKQEPQKPQRRKRGEVDADALFLPPCVRKARRVDSTHWANPSTGWKPAVRPALAAAALPLAEGASQENLWAERQRLKKWSRQNATAARKLPAVEGWQAETDAETTLPWSTSASSFAGALVGQKDLAAEPRGETLDVQPDDEPSQFDMLTPEESIAKSEIWHEVNRDLLEYWDGKRRRKREMQRAEEKSKEKALEDLTRIAQFEKHRQERQEQLERTKQRRDALDTDRRLRALSQLDGTGDGEAEDDGQMEQDTEEEEGGMLQFWQADGSRKQTFTPHA
;
A
#
# COMPACT_ATOMS: atom_id res chain seq x y z
N MET A 1 -52.46 -50.41 15.66
CA MET A 1 -51.05 -50.13 15.97
C MET A 1 -50.64 -48.95 15.09
N ALA A 2 -50.44 -47.78 15.68
CA ALA A 2 -50.15 -46.55 14.94
C ALA A 2 -48.65 -46.27 15.07
N GLU A 3 -47.93 -46.37 13.96
CA GLU A 3 -46.49 -46.11 13.88
C GLU A 3 -46.25 -44.60 13.77
N ALA A 4 -45.52 -44.04 14.74
CA ALA A 4 -45.16 -42.64 14.78
C ALA A 4 -43.99 -42.37 13.81
N ILE A 5 -44.26 -41.63 12.73
CA ILE A 5 -43.25 -41.20 11.77
C ILE A 5 -42.44 -40.06 12.39
N VAL A 6 -41.23 -40.36 12.82
CA VAL A 6 -40.27 -39.36 13.32
C VAL A 6 -39.65 -38.65 12.11
N VAL A 7 -40.13 -37.44 11.82
CA VAL A 7 -39.53 -36.54 10.83
C VAL A 7 -38.28 -35.92 11.44
N SER A 8 -37.12 -36.47 11.12
CA SER A 8 -35.82 -35.93 11.51
C SER A 8 -35.50 -34.67 10.70
N LYS A 9 -35.27 -33.55 11.40
CA LYS A 9 -34.81 -32.29 10.81
C LYS A 9 -33.45 -32.52 10.14
N GLN A 10 -33.40 -32.48 8.80
CA GLN A 10 -32.15 -32.39 8.06
C GLN A 10 -31.50 -31.04 8.33
N GLU A 11 -30.34 -31.05 8.99
CA GLU A 11 -29.50 -29.86 9.10
C GLU A 11 -28.97 -29.46 7.73
N PRO A 12 -29.05 -28.16 7.35
CA PRO A 12 -28.52 -27.69 6.08
C PRO A 12 -27.00 -27.87 6.04
N GLN A 13 -26.53 -28.70 5.10
CA GLN A 13 -25.10 -28.89 4.87
C GLN A 13 -24.45 -27.54 4.54
N LYS A 14 -23.56 -27.08 5.42
CA LYS A 14 -22.78 -25.86 5.19
C LYS A 14 -21.94 -26.05 3.93
N PRO A 15 -21.99 -25.12 2.95
CA PRO A 15 -21.17 -25.22 1.75
C PRO A 15 -19.69 -25.27 2.15
N GLN A 16 -19.01 -26.36 1.81
CA GLN A 16 -17.57 -26.48 2.00
C GLN A 16 -16.90 -25.36 1.20
N ARG A 17 -16.39 -24.34 1.90
CA ARG A 17 -15.55 -23.31 1.30
C ARG A 17 -14.33 -24.03 0.74
N ARG A 18 -14.29 -24.21 -0.58
CA ARG A 18 -13.07 -24.61 -1.29
C ARG A 18 -11.97 -23.68 -0.80
N LYS A 19 -10.98 -24.22 -0.09
CA LYS A 19 -9.79 -23.49 0.31
C LYS A 19 -9.27 -22.85 -0.98
N ARG A 20 -9.20 -21.51 -1.03
CA ARG A 20 -8.58 -20.82 -2.16
C ARG A 20 -7.21 -21.45 -2.30
N GLY A 21 -7.02 -22.18 -3.39
CA GLY A 21 -5.82 -22.96 -3.64
C GLY A 21 -4.62 -22.04 -3.43
N GLU A 22 -3.67 -22.53 -2.65
CA GLU A 22 -2.34 -21.95 -2.54
C GLU A 22 -1.86 -21.69 -3.96
N VAL A 23 -1.80 -20.41 -4.33
CA VAL A 23 -1.38 -20.02 -5.67
C VAL A 23 0.12 -20.26 -5.67
N ASP A 24 0.55 -21.35 -6.29
CA ASP A 24 1.97 -21.66 -6.45
C ASP A 24 2.66 -20.40 -6.99
N ALA A 25 3.56 -19.82 -6.20
CA ALA A 25 4.24 -18.57 -6.53
C ALA A 25 4.95 -18.66 -7.90
N ASP A 26 5.40 -19.87 -8.26
CA ASP A 26 6.08 -20.17 -9.51
C ASP A 26 5.15 -20.13 -10.73
N ALA A 27 3.83 -20.27 -10.53
CA ALA A 27 2.86 -20.23 -11.63
C ALA A 27 2.76 -18.86 -12.30
N LEU A 28 3.32 -17.80 -11.70
CA LEU A 28 3.42 -16.46 -12.29
C LEU A 28 4.53 -16.36 -13.34
N PHE A 29 5.55 -17.21 -13.26
CA PHE A 29 6.73 -17.16 -14.13
C PHE A 29 6.67 -18.19 -15.28
N LEU A 30 5.69 -19.09 -15.26
CA LEU A 30 5.51 -20.08 -16.31
C LEU A 30 4.68 -19.51 -17.48
N PRO A 31 5.12 -19.71 -18.74
CA PRO A 31 4.32 -19.39 -19.91
C PRO A 31 2.92 -20.04 -19.87
N PRO A 32 1.88 -19.44 -20.48
CA PRO A 32 0.51 -19.95 -20.41
C PRO A 32 0.35 -21.40 -20.86
N CYS A 33 1.11 -21.83 -21.88
CA CYS A 33 1.12 -23.21 -22.38
C CYS A 33 1.60 -24.21 -21.33
N VAL A 34 2.65 -23.89 -20.58
CA VAL A 34 3.20 -24.73 -19.50
C VAL A 34 2.23 -24.80 -18.31
N ARG A 35 1.56 -23.69 -17.97
CA ARG A 35 0.53 -23.68 -16.94
C ARG A 35 -0.65 -24.58 -17.29
N LYS A 36 -1.04 -24.61 -18.57
CA LYS A 36 -2.13 -25.46 -19.06
C LYS A 36 -1.73 -26.94 -19.02
N ALA A 37 -0.54 -27.29 -19.49
CA ALA A 37 -0.02 -28.66 -19.43
C ALA A 37 0.06 -29.18 -17.98
N ARG A 38 0.53 -28.35 -17.04
CA ARG A 38 0.62 -28.68 -15.61
C ARG A 38 -0.74 -28.95 -14.95
N ARG A 39 -1.83 -28.33 -15.43
CA ARG A 39 -3.18 -28.61 -14.92
C ARG A 39 -3.73 -29.95 -15.40
N VAL A 40 -3.26 -30.43 -16.55
CA VAL A 40 -3.69 -31.69 -17.15
C VAL A 40 -2.88 -32.85 -16.56
N ASP A 41 -1.55 -32.69 -16.47
CA ASP A 41 -0.64 -33.73 -16.02
C ASP A 41 0.02 -33.38 -14.69
N SER A 42 -0.36 -34.08 -13.62
CA SER A 42 0.26 -33.92 -12.31
C SER A 42 1.73 -34.38 -12.27
N THR A 43 2.17 -35.15 -13.26
CA THR A 43 3.55 -35.63 -13.43
C THR A 43 4.41 -34.72 -14.31
N HIS A 44 3.88 -33.58 -14.75
CA HIS A 44 4.61 -32.66 -15.62
C HIS A 44 5.94 -32.19 -14.97
N TRP A 45 7.02 -32.10 -15.76
CA TRP A 45 8.36 -31.75 -15.27
C TRP A 45 8.47 -30.35 -14.64
N ALA A 46 7.48 -29.48 -14.88
CA ALA A 46 7.37 -28.15 -14.30
C ALA A 46 6.50 -28.10 -13.02
N ASN A 47 6.07 -29.25 -12.50
CA ASN A 47 5.35 -29.32 -11.22
C ASN A 47 6.37 -29.34 -10.06
N PRO A 48 6.23 -28.55 -8.99
CA PRO A 48 7.17 -28.53 -7.87
C PRO A 48 7.36 -29.89 -7.19
N SER A 49 6.34 -30.75 -7.28
CA SER A 49 6.35 -32.10 -6.73
C SER A 49 7.15 -33.10 -7.56
N THR A 50 7.19 -32.96 -8.89
CA THR A 50 7.82 -33.92 -9.82
C THR A 50 8.98 -33.34 -10.63
N GLY A 51 9.19 -32.03 -10.55
CA GLY A 51 10.09 -31.28 -11.40
C GLY A 51 11.48 -31.06 -10.85
N TRP A 52 12.35 -30.59 -11.75
CA TRP A 52 13.74 -30.23 -11.51
C TRP A 52 13.86 -29.31 -10.29
N LYS A 53 14.23 -29.89 -9.14
CA LYS A 53 14.65 -29.11 -7.99
C LYS A 53 16.02 -28.58 -8.36
N PRO A 54 16.22 -27.26 -8.58
CA PRO A 54 17.58 -26.75 -8.65
C PRO A 54 18.28 -27.26 -7.39
N ALA A 55 19.49 -27.82 -7.53
CA ALA A 55 20.25 -28.29 -6.39
C ALA A 55 20.55 -27.07 -5.52
N VAL A 56 19.62 -26.73 -4.62
CA VAL A 56 19.77 -25.66 -3.66
C VAL A 56 20.90 -26.13 -2.76
N ARG A 57 22.11 -25.67 -3.06
CA ARG A 57 23.28 -25.89 -2.22
C ARG A 57 22.90 -25.40 -0.81
N PRO A 58 22.91 -26.27 0.21
CA PRO A 58 22.51 -25.90 1.57
C PRO A 58 23.40 -24.81 2.20
N ALA A 59 24.46 -24.36 1.54
CA ALA A 59 25.41 -23.37 2.04
C ALA A 59 24.84 -21.93 2.13
N LEU A 60 23.80 -21.56 1.38
CA LEU A 60 23.22 -20.19 1.43
C LEU A 60 21.93 -20.09 2.26
N ALA A 61 21.29 -21.20 2.59
CA ALA A 61 20.11 -21.19 3.47
C ALA A 61 20.47 -20.95 4.95
N ALA A 62 21.75 -21.13 5.33
CA ALA A 62 22.23 -20.85 6.69
C ALA A 62 22.67 -19.39 6.92
N ALA A 63 22.75 -18.56 5.87
CA ALA A 63 23.31 -17.20 5.95
C ALA A 63 22.27 -16.07 5.81
N ALA A 64 21.01 -16.39 5.51
CA ALA A 64 19.94 -15.41 5.36
C ALA A 64 18.84 -15.67 6.39
N LEU A 65 19.09 -15.26 7.63
CA LEU A 65 18.14 -14.65 8.60
C LEU A 65 18.84 -14.60 9.97
N PRO A 66 19.32 -13.44 10.44
CA PRO A 66 19.43 -13.24 11.88
C PRO A 66 18.00 -13.28 12.43
N LEU A 67 17.74 -14.41 13.07
CA LEU A 67 16.60 -14.70 13.91
C LEU A 67 16.34 -13.47 14.80
N ALA A 68 15.17 -12.85 14.64
CA ALA A 68 14.61 -11.92 15.61
C ALA A 68 14.22 -12.72 16.87
N GLU A 69 15.23 -13.22 17.59
CA GLU A 69 15.14 -13.77 18.94
C GLU A 69 14.74 -12.63 19.89
N GLY A 70 13.46 -12.33 19.93
CA GLY A 70 12.92 -11.27 20.76
C GLY A 70 11.46 -10.90 20.48
N ALA A 71 10.89 -11.36 19.37
CA ALA A 71 9.44 -11.27 19.17
C ALA A 71 8.75 -12.29 20.09
N SER A 72 8.41 -11.85 21.31
CA SER A 72 7.54 -12.62 22.21
C SER A 72 6.28 -13.05 21.44
N GLN A 73 5.68 -14.18 21.80
CA GLN A 73 4.42 -14.64 21.19
C GLN A 73 3.33 -13.54 21.17
N GLU A 74 3.37 -12.63 22.13
CA GLU A 74 2.48 -11.48 22.21
C GLU A 74 2.67 -10.50 21.06
N ASN A 75 3.92 -10.24 20.64
CA ASN A 75 4.22 -9.37 19.49
C ASN A 75 3.70 -9.98 18.18
N LEU A 76 3.88 -11.29 17.98
CA LEU A 76 3.35 -11.99 16.80
C LEU A 76 1.81 -11.99 16.79
N TRP A 77 1.18 -12.14 17.96
CA TRP A 77 -0.27 -12.08 18.06
C TRP A 77 -0.80 -10.67 17.76
N ALA A 78 -0.17 -9.63 18.33
CA ALA A 78 -0.53 -8.23 18.09
C ALA A 78 -0.38 -7.84 16.61
N GLU A 79 0.70 -8.28 15.96
CA GLU A 79 0.94 -8.05 14.53
C GLU A 79 -0.10 -8.78 13.66
N ARG A 80 -0.49 -10.01 14.03
CA ARG A 80 -1.57 -10.74 13.36
C ARG A 80 -2.92 -10.05 13.49
N GLN A 81 -3.20 -9.42 14.64
CA GLN A 81 -4.43 -8.63 14.81
C GLN A 81 -4.38 -7.31 14.01
N ARG A 82 -3.22 -6.65 13.94
CA ARG A 82 -3.00 -5.47 13.08
C ARG A 82 -3.27 -5.79 11.61
N LEU A 83 -2.70 -6.88 11.10
CA LEU A 83 -2.94 -7.34 9.71
C LEU A 83 -4.41 -7.66 9.44
N LYS A 84 -5.11 -8.32 10.39
CA LYS A 84 -6.54 -8.58 10.26
C LYS A 84 -7.37 -7.30 10.23
N LYS A 85 -7.03 -6.30 11.05
CA LYS A 85 -7.72 -5.01 11.08
C LYS A 85 -7.49 -4.22 9.79
N TRP A 86 -6.25 -4.17 9.31
CA TRP A 86 -5.88 -3.56 8.04
C TRP A 86 -6.60 -4.21 6.85
N SER A 87 -6.63 -5.55 6.79
CA SER A 87 -7.34 -6.29 5.75
C SER A 87 -8.85 -5.97 5.70
N ARG A 88 -9.50 -5.84 6.87
CA ARG A 88 -10.92 -5.45 6.95
C ARG A 88 -11.15 -4.02 6.44
N GLN A 89 -10.27 -3.08 6.80
CA GLN A 89 -10.35 -1.70 6.34
C GLN A 89 -10.15 -1.60 4.82
N ASN A 90 -9.17 -2.30 4.26
CA ASN A 90 -8.94 -2.31 2.82
C ASN A 90 -10.03 -3.04 2.03
N ALA A 91 -10.61 -4.11 2.57
CA ALA A 91 -11.75 -4.77 1.94
C ALA A 91 -12.98 -3.84 1.86
N THR A 92 -13.19 -2.99 2.87
CA THR A 92 -14.26 -1.97 2.81
C THR A 92 -13.93 -0.81 1.87
N ALA A 93 -12.66 -0.44 1.73
CA ALA A 93 -12.22 0.58 0.76
C ALA A 93 -12.38 0.09 -0.68
N ALA A 94 -12.03 -1.17 -0.96
CA ALA A 94 -12.21 -1.77 -2.29
C ALA A 94 -13.69 -1.87 -2.71
N ARG A 95 -14.62 -1.96 -1.76
CA ARG A 95 -16.07 -1.93 -2.02
C ARG A 95 -16.64 -0.54 -2.31
N LYS A 96 -15.91 0.53 -1.95
CA LYS A 96 -16.35 1.91 -2.17
C LYS A 96 -15.77 2.54 -3.44
N LEU A 97 -14.90 1.83 -4.16
CA LEU A 97 -14.54 2.26 -5.50
C LEU A 97 -15.80 2.10 -6.37
N PRO A 98 -16.28 3.19 -7.02
CA PRO A 98 -17.38 3.06 -7.96
C PRO A 98 -16.97 2.00 -8.98
N ALA A 99 -17.87 1.05 -9.25
CA ALA A 99 -17.70 0.15 -10.38
C ALA A 99 -17.55 1.04 -11.61
N VAL A 100 -16.32 1.18 -12.12
CA VAL A 100 -16.05 1.84 -13.40
C VAL A 100 -16.51 0.84 -14.47
N GLU A 101 -17.83 0.68 -14.58
CA GLU A 101 -18.50 0.06 -15.71
C GLU A 101 -18.34 1.03 -16.87
N GLY A 102 -17.32 0.83 -17.71
CA GLY A 102 -17.11 1.75 -18.83
C GLY A 102 -15.80 1.63 -19.60
N TRP A 103 -14.93 0.67 -19.30
CA TRP A 103 -13.82 0.33 -20.20
C TRP A 103 -14.17 -0.96 -20.93
N GLN A 104 -15.19 -0.88 -21.79
CA GLN A 104 -15.28 -1.78 -22.94
C GLN A 104 -14.12 -1.38 -23.85
N ALA A 105 -12.99 -2.07 -23.69
CA ALA A 105 -11.97 -2.08 -24.72
C ALA A 105 -12.61 -2.80 -25.92
N GLU A 106 -13.03 -2.00 -26.90
CA GLU A 106 -13.19 -2.45 -28.28
C GLU A 106 -11.88 -3.14 -28.66
N THR A 107 -11.92 -4.47 -28.60
CA THR A 107 -10.90 -5.33 -29.15
C THR A 107 -11.46 -5.73 -30.49
N ASP A 108 -11.20 -4.90 -31.49
CA ASP A 108 -11.41 -5.27 -32.87
C ASP A 108 -10.60 -6.54 -33.13
N ALA A 109 -11.35 -7.60 -33.38
CA ALA A 109 -10.87 -8.85 -33.89
C ALA A 109 -10.38 -8.66 -35.33
N GLU A 110 -9.53 -9.59 -35.76
CA GLU A 110 -9.02 -9.78 -37.12
C GLU A 110 -7.71 -9.07 -37.47
N THR A 111 -6.59 -9.64 -37.01
CA THR A 111 -5.44 -9.87 -37.90
C THR A 111 -4.66 -11.10 -37.40
N THR A 112 -5.13 -12.29 -37.73
CA THR A 112 -4.33 -13.52 -37.68
C THR A 112 -3.31 -13.49 -38.81
N LEU A 113 -2.06 -13.12 -38.50
CA LEU A 113 -0.90 -13.38 -39.36
C LEU A 113 0.07 -14.33 -38.63
N PRO A 114 0.42 -15.48 -39.23
CA PRO A 114 1.35 -16.44 -38.65
C PRO A 114 2.77 -16.08 -39.10
N TRP A 115 3.46 -15.25 -38.34
CA TRP A 115 4.91 -15.16 -38.45
C TRP A 115 5.54 -15.63 -37.16
N SER A 116 6.01 -16.88 -37.23
CA SER A 116 6.92 -17.51 -36.28
C SER A 116 8.16 -16.65 -36.12
N THR A 117 8.15 -15.74 -35.14
CA THR A 117 9.37 -15.14 -34.62
C THR A 117 9.90 -16.03 -33.51
N SER A 118 10.97 -16.75 -33.83
CA SER A 118 11.89 -17.32 -32.85
C SER A 118 12.38 -16.20 -31.95
N ALA A 119 11.74 -16.05 -30.78
CA ALA A 119 12.14 -15.11 -29.75
C ALA A 119 13.46 -15.58 -29.14
N SER A 120 14.56 -15.11 -29.73
CA SER A 120 15.86 -15.02 -29.07
C SER A 120 15.69 -14.13 -27.84
N SER A 121 15.59 -14.78 -26.68
CA SER A 121 15.40 -14.14 -25.38
C SER A 121 16.71 -13.50 -24.91
N PHE A 122 17.05 -12.34 -25.48
CA PHE A 122 18.08 -11.46 -24.92
C PHE A 122 17.46 -10.62 -23.79
N ALA A 123 17.18 -11.26 -22.67
CA ALA A 123 16.84 -10.57 -21.42
C ALA A 123 18.15 -10.07 -20.80
N GLY A 124 18.45 -8.79 -21.03
CA GLY A 124 19.50 -8.05 -20.33
C GLY A 124 19.20 -7.98 -18.83
N ALA A 125 19.65 -8.99 -18.09
CA ALA A 125 19.78 -8.95 -16.66
C ALA A 125 21.10 -8.25 -16.32
N LEU A 126 21.00 -6.98 -15.95
CA LEU A 126 22.06 -6.22 -15.28
C LEU A 126 22.25 -6.79 -13.87
N VAL A 127 22.81 -7.99 -13.76
CA VAL A 127 23.16 -8.65 -12.50
C VAL A 127 24.67 -8.78 -12.46
N GLY A 128 25.26 -8.23 -11.39
CA GLY A 128 26.70 -8.07 -11.21
C GLY A 128 27.51 -9.33 -11.50
N GLN A 129 28.30 -9.26 -12.57
CA GLN A 129 29.53 -10.02 -12.71
C GLN A 129 30.55 -9.43 -11.75
N LYS A 130 30.62 -9.98 -10.55
CA LYS A 130 31.82 -9.94 -9.74
C LYS A 130 32.18 -11.39 -9.45
N ASP A 131 33.36 -11.76 -9.93
CA ASP A 131 34.11 -12.94 -9.52
C ASP A 131 33.70 -14.29 -10.13
N LEU A 132 33.84 -14.41 -11.46
CA LEU A 132 34.17 -15.70 -12.09
C LEU A 132 35.27 -15.48 -13.14
N ALA A 133 36.51 -15.63 -12.66
CA ALA A 133 37.73 -15.83 -13.45
C ALA A 133 37.68 -17.19 -14.17
N ALA A 134 36.78 -17.33 -15.13
CA ALA A 134 36.82 -18.38 -16.13
C ALA A 134 37.15 -17.70 -17.45
N GLU A 135 38.44 -17.75 -17.82
CA GLU A 135 38.96 -17.39 -19.14
C GLU A 135 37.97 -17.85 -20.23
N PRO A 136 37.17 -16.96 -20.85
CA PRO A 136 36.52 -17.33 -22.08
C PRO A 136 37.68 -17.56 -23.04
N ARG A 137 37.79 -18.76 -23.60
CA ARG A 137 38.60 -18.96 -24.81
C ARG A 137 38.01 -18.02 -25.85
N GLY A 138 38.54 -16.81 -25.91
CA GLY A 138 38.34 -15.89 -26.99
C GLY A 138 38.92 -16.58 -28.20
N GLU A 139 38.06 -17.25 -28.96
CA GLU A 139 38.15 -17.14 -30.40
C GLU A 139 37.95 -15.65 -30.68
N THR A 140 39.05 -14.91 -30.58
CA THR A 140 39.17 -13.63 -31.23
C THR A 140 38.84 -13.93 -32.68
N LEU A 141 37.65 -13.51 -33.12
CA LEU A 141 37.41 -13.25 -34.52
C LEU A 141 38.36 -12.11 -34.85
N ASP A 142 39.64 -12.44 -35.01
CA ASP A 142 40.69 -11.57 -35.45
C ASP A 142 40.30 -11.22 -36.88
N VAL A 143 39.53 -10.14 -37.00
CA VAL A 143 39.23 -9.47 -38.26
C VAL A 143 40.59 -9.28 -38.91
N GLN A 144 40.85 -10.02 -39.97
CA GLN A 144 42.18 -9.97 -40.57
C GLN A 144 42.37 -8.54 -41.08
N PRO A 145 43.59 -8.00 -41.03
CA PRO A 145 43.85 -6.67 -41.56
C PRO A 145 43.52 -6.56 -43.07
N ASP A 146 43.35 -7.69 -43.77
CA ASP A 146 42.90 -7.75 -45.16
C ASP A 146 41.36 -7.77 -45.31
N ASP A 147 40.59 -7.89 -44.22
CA ASP A 147 39.14 -7.71 -44.18
C ASP A 147 38.77 -6.21 -44.06
N GLU A 148 39.51 -5.34 -44.73
CA GLU A 148 39.06 -3.96 -44.88
C GLU A 148 37.74 -3.96 -45.67
N PRO A 149 36.67 -3.32 -45.15
CA PRO A 149 35.41 -3.28 -45.86
C PRO A 149 35.66 -2.64 -47.22
N SER A 150 35.27 -3.36 -48.28
CA SER A 150 35.44 -2.87 -49.63
C SER A 150 34.79 -1.49 -49.73
N GLN A 151 35.39 -0.57 -50.48
CA GLN A 151 34.75 0.73 -50.74
C GLN A 151 33.35 0.56 -51.35
N PHE A 152 33.11 -0.57 -52.03
CA PHE A 152 31.80 -0.95 -52.58
C PHE A 152 30.80 -1.46 -51.52
N ASP A 153 31.28 -1.87 -50.34
CA ASP A 153 30.42 -2.27 -49.21
C ASP A 153 29.96 -1.05 -48.38
N MET A 154 30.65 0.09 -48.52
CA MET A 154 30.23 1.34 -47.90
C MET A 154 29.14 2.01 -48.73
N LEU A 155 28.03 2.32 -48.06
CA LEU A 155 26.95 3.09 -48.66
C LEU A 155 27.42 4.51 -48.98
N THR A 156 27.04 4.99 -50.16
CA THR A 156 27.25 6.41 -50.47
C THR A 156 26.44 7.28 -49.50
N PRO A 157 26.84 8.54 -49.25
CA PRO A 157 26.12 9.42 -48.33
C PRO A 157 24.64 9.58 -48.67
N GLU A 158 24.31 9.66 -49.96
CA GLU A 158 22.93 9.77 -50.45
C GLU A 158 22.12 8.48 -50.16
N GLU A 159 22.70 7.31 -50.41
CA GLU A 159 22.05 6.02 -50.09
C GLU A 159 21.90 5.81 -48.59
N SER A 160 22.86 6.27 -47.79
CA SER A 160 22.79 6.23 -46.33
C SER A 160 21.60 7.06 -45.81
N ILE A 161 21.42 8.28 -46.34
CA ILE A 161 20.27 9.12 -46.01
C ILE A 161 18.96 8.42 -46.42
N ALA A 162 18.85 7.97 -47.67
CA ALA A 162 17.65 7.28 -48.16
C ALA A 162 17.30 6.03 -47.33
N LYS A 163 18.30 5.22 -46.96
CA LYS A 163 18.10 4.05 -46.10
C LYS A 163 17.71 4.44 -44.68
N SER A 164 18.28 5.51 -44.14
CA SER A 164 17.90 6.01 -42.82
C SER A 164 16.44 6.49 -42.80
N GLU A 165 15.99 7.18 -43.85
CA GLU A 165 14.60 7.64 -44.00
C GLU A 165 13.63 6.47 -44.06
N ILE A 166 13.89 5.47 -44.93
CA ILE A 166 13.08 4.25 -45.03
C ILE A 166 13.06 3.51 -43.70
N TRP A 167 14.21 3.39 -43.02
CA TRP A 167 14.30 2.73 -41.72
C TRP A 167 13.46 3.45 -40.67
N HIS A 168 13.49 4.78 -40.64
CA HIS A 168 12.69 5.59 -39.71
C HIS A 168 11.20 5.52 -40.02
N GLU A 169 10.81 5.47 -41.29
CA GLU A 169 9.42 5.36 -41.70
C GLU A 169 8.85 3.98 -41.36
N VAL A 170 9.56 2.90 -41.71
CA VAL A 170 9.12 1.52 -41.39
C VAL A 170 9.10 1.25 -39.89
N ASN A 171 10.03 1.85 -39.13
CA ASN A 171 10.09 1.70 -37.66
C ASN A 171 9.39 2.82 -36.89
N ARG A 172 8.60 3.66 -37.57
CA ARG A 172 7.92 4.80 -36.93
C ARG A 172 7.10 4.36 -35.72
N ASP A 173 6.24 3.37 -35.90
CA ASP A 173 5.36 2.85 -34.85
C ASP A 173 6.14 2.27 -33.67
N LEU A 174 7.27 1.61 -33.95
CA LEU A 174 8.14 1.05 -32.92
C LEU A 174 8.80 2.17 -32.10
N LEU A 175 9.30 3.22 -32.75
CA LEU A 175 9.88 4.39 -32.10
C LEU A 175 8.83 5.13 -31.27
N GLU A 176 7.64 5.35 -31.82
CA GLU A 176 6.50 5.96 -31.12
C GLU A 176 6.08 5.14 -29.89
N TYR A 177 6.07 3.80 -29.99
CA TYR A 177 5.81 2.92 -28.86
C TYR A 177 6.85 3.10 -27.74
N TRP A 178 8.14 3.16 -28.06
CA TRP A 178 9.19 3.34 -27.06
C TRP A 178 9.13 4.72 -26.40
N ASP A 179 8.80 5.76 -27.16
CA ASP A 179 8.60 7.10 -26.62
C ASP A 179 7.35 7.19 -25.76
N GLY A 180 6.24 6.58 -26.21
CA GLY A 180 5.03 6.42 -25.40
C GLY A 180 5.30 5.66 -24.10
N LYS A 181 6.10 4.59 -24.14
CA LYS A 181 6.49 3.83 -22.95
C LYS A 181 7.35 4.65 -22.00
N ARG A 182 8.33 5.42 -22.50
CA ARG A 182 9.14 6.36 -21.70
C ARG A 182 8.27 7.44 -21.07
N ARG A 183 7.30 7.99 -21.82
CA ARG A 183 6.36 9.00 -21.32
C ARG A 183 5.46 8.45 -20.21
N ARG A 184 4.82 7.29 -20.42
CA ARG A 184 3.98 6.63 -19.40
C ARG A 184 4.77 6.32 -18.13
N LYS A 185 6.03 5.88 -18.25
CA LYS A 185 6.91 5.65 -17.09
C LYS A 185 7.16 6.94 -16.31
N ARG A 186 7.45 8.06 -16.98
CA ARG A 186 7.64 9.37 -16.32
C ARG A 186 6.35 9.88 -15.67
N GLU A 187 5.21 9.71 -16.32
CA GLU A 187 3.90 10.10 -15.75
C GLU A 187 3.54 9.27 -14.52
N MET A 188 3.79 7.96 -14.56
CA MET A 188 3.61 7.07 -13.40
C MET A 188 4.54 7.46 -12.24
N GLN A 189 5.81 7.79 -12.51
CA GLN A 189 6.75 8.27 -11.48
C GLN A 189 6.26 9.57 -10.82
N ARG A 190 5.81 10.54 -11.63
CA ARG A 190 5.23 11.79 -11.10
C ARG A 190 3.97 11.55 -10.27
N ALA A 191 3.13 10.58 -10.66
CA ALA A 191 1.94 10.21 -9.89
C ALA A 191 2.31 9.56 -8.54
N GLU A 192 3.34 8.71 -8.53
CA GLU A 192 3.86 8.09 -7.30
C GLU A 192 4.46 9.13 -6.35
N GLU A 193 5.25 10.07 -6.86
CA GLU A 193 5.81 11.19 -6.06
C GLU A 193 4.69 12.04 -5.45
N LYS A 194 3.68 12.42 -6.23
CA LYS A 194 2.50 13.14 -5.72
C LYS A 194 1.74 12.34 -4.66
N SER A 195 1.67 11.01 -4.80
CA SER A 195 1.05 10.15 -3.78
C SER A 195 1.86 10.11 -2.49
N LYS A 196 3.20 10.11 -2.58
CA LYS A 196 4.09 10.15 -1.40
C LYS A 196 4.00 11.50 -0.70
N GLU A 197 3.97 12.59 -1.45
CA GLU A 197 3.79 13.94 -0.93
C GLU A 197 2.48 14.07 -0.14
N LYS A 198 1.36 13.62 -0.70
CA LYS A 198 0.06 13.59 0.01
C LYS A 198 0.11 12.73 1.27
N ALA A 199 0.77 11.58 1.23
CA ALA A 199 0.90 10.73 2.40
C ALA A 199 1.71 11.41 3.52
N LEU A 200 2.75 12.18 3.17
CA LEU A 200 3.52 12.97 4.13
C LEU A 200 2.70 14.13 4.69
N GLU A 201 1.92 14.81 3.85
CA GLU A 201 0.99 15.88 4.28
C GLU A 201 -0.05 15.32 5.27
N ASP A 202 -0.65 14.17 4.99
CA ASP A 202 -1.60 13.52 5.89
C ASP A 202 -0.94 13.14 7.22
N LEU A 203 0.30 12.63 7.21
CA LEU A 203 1.05 12.31 8.42
C LEU A 203 1.34 13.55 9.27
N THR A 204 1.75 14.65 8.65
CA THR A 204 2.01 15.91 9.39
C THR A 204 0.71 16.46 9.97
N ARG A 205 -0.40 16.36 9.25
CA ARG A 205 -1.73 16.75 9.73
C ARG A 205 -2.18 15.91 10.94
N ILE A 206 -1.96 14.59 10.91
CA ILE A 206 -2.26 13.71 12.06
C ILE A 206 -1.42 14.10 13.27
N ALA A 207 -0.11 14.35 13.09
CA ALA A 207 0.77 14.75 14.18
C ALA A 207 0.32 16.08 14.83
N GLN A 208 -0.15 17.05 14.03
CA GLN A 208 -0.73 18.29 14.54
C GLN A 208 -2.00 18.05 15.36
N PHE A 209 -2.89 17.17 14.91
CA PHE A 209 -4.09 16.81 15.67
C PHE A 209 -3.77 16.11 16.99
N GLU A 210 -2.75 15.24 17.01
CA GLU A 210 -2.30 14.58 18.25
C GLU A 210 -1.71 15.59 19.23
N LYS A 211 -0.89 16.53 18.76
CA LYS A 211 -0.36 17.61 19.61
C LYS A 211 -1.49 18.44 20.24
N HIS A 212 -2.46 18.88 19.45
CA HIS A 212 -3.61 19.64 19.96
C HIS A 212 -4.49 18.79 20.92
N ARG A 213 -4.52 17.46 20.73
CA ARG A 213 -5.19 16.56 21.66
C ARG A 213 -4.44 16.47 22.99
N GLN A 214 -3.12 16.37 22.97
CA GLN A 214 -2.27 16.36 24.17
C GLN A 214 -2.39 17.68 24.93
N GLU A 215 -2.31 18.82 24.26
CA GLU A 215 -2.47 20.15 24.87
C GLU A 215 -3.82 20.27 25.60
N ARG A 216 -4.91 19.77 25.00
CA ARG A 216 -6.22 19.72 25.68
C ARG A 216 -6.25 18.81 26.90
N GLN A 217 -5.56 17.67 26.86
CA GLN A 217 -5.45 16.78 28.02
C GLN A 217 -4.66 17.44 29.15
N GLU A 218 -3.53 18.08 28.85
CA GLU A 218 -2.74 18.82 29.84
C GLU A 218 -3.52 19.97 30.47
N GLN A 219 -4.33 20.71 29.70
CA GLN A 219 -5.21 21.75 30.24
C GLN A 219 -6.24 21.18 31.22
N LEU A 220 -6.85 20.04 30.88
CA LEU A 220 -7.79 19.36 31.79
C LEU A 220 -7.10 18.86 33.06
N GLU A 221 -5.88 18.33 32.95
CA GLU A 221 -5.10 17.91 34.12
C GLU A 221 -4.70 19.10 35.00
N ARG A 222 -4.27 20.22 34.41
CA ARG A 222 -3.94 21.45 35.15
C ARG A 222 -5.15 22.02 35.88
N THR A 223 -6.32 22.06 35.22
CA THR A 223 -7.55 22.54 35.87
C THR A 223 -8.03 21.60 36.97
N LYS A 224 -7.86 20.28 36.80
CA LYS A 224 -8.12 19.29 37.85
C LYS A 224 -7.18 19.48 39.05
N GLN A 225 -5.87 19.58 38.82
CA GLN A 225 -4.88 19.83 39.88
C GLN A 225 -5.18 21.13 40.64
N ARG A 226 -5.59 22.19 39.93
CA ARG A 226 -5.98 23.46 40.58
C ARG A 226 -7.20 23.29 41.48
N ARG A 227 -8.20 22.51 41.06
CA ARG A 227 -9.38 22.20 41.90
C ARG A 227 -8.98 21.37 43.12
N ASP A 228 -8.19 20.32 42.92
CA ASP A 228 -7.72 19.46 44.01
C ASP A 228 -6.91 20.28 45.03
N ALA A 229 -6.07 21.23 44.58
CA ALA A 229 -5.33 22.13 45.46
C ALA A 229 -6.24 23.05 46.29
N LEU A 230 -7.26 23.66 45.67
CA LEU A 230 -8.24 24.49 46.38
C LEU A 230 -9.05 23.67 47.38
N ASP A 231 -9.41 22.43 47.04
CA ASP A 231 -10.10 21.52 47.96
C ASP A 231 -9.21 21.12 49.14
N THR A 232 -7.91 20.89 48.92
CA THR A 232 -6.96 20.66 50.02
C THR A 232 -6.82 21.87 50.92
N ASP A 233 -6.73 23.08 50.36
CA ASP A 233 -6.63 24.32 51.15
C ASP A 233 -7.91 24.56 51.97
N ARG A 234 -9.08 24.33 51.38
CA ARG A 234 -10.38 24.38 52.08
C ARG A 234 -10.44 23.39 53.24
N ARG A 235 -9.94 22.16 53.05
CA ARG A 235 -9.88 21.14 54.12
C ARG A 235 -8.92 21.55 55.24
N LEU A 236 -7.73 22.07 54.90
CA LEU A 236 -6.77 22.55 55.89
C LEU A 236 -7.32 23.72 56.70
N ARG A 237 -8.00 24.68 56.04
CA ARG A 237 -8.67 25.80 56.73
C ARG A 237 -9.78 25.31 57.67
N ALA A 238 -10.58 24.33 57.24
CA ALA A 238 -11.62 23.75 58.10
C ALA A 238 -11.05 23.02 59.33
N LEU A 239 -9.94 22.29 59.18
CA LEU A 239 -9.25 21.66 60.31
C LEU A 239 -8.68 22.70 61.28
N SER A 240 -8.12 23.81 60.78
CA SER A 240 -7.62 24.89 61.63
C SER A 240 -8.71 25.60 62.46
N GLN A 241 -9.95 25.63 61.99
CA GLN A 241 -11.06 26.22 62.74
C GLN A 241 -11.52 25.35 63.92
N LEU A 242 -11.36 24.01 63.82
CA LEU A 242 -11.76 23.09 64.88
C LEU A 242 -10.86 23.21 66.13
N ASP A 243 -9.59 23.57 65.96
CA ASP A 243 -8.66 23.80 67.07
C ASP A 243 -8.82 25.19 67.72
N GLY A 244 -9.65 26.06 67.13
CA GLY A 244 -9.95 27.42 67.63
C GLY A 244 -11.15 27.51 68.57
N THR A 245 -11.63 26.40 69.14
CA THR A 245 -12.72 26.39 70.13
C THR A 245 -12.19 26.81 71.50
N GLY A 246 -11.81 28.07 71.62
CA GLY A 246 -11.47 28.75 72.86
C GLY A 246 -12.33 29.98 73.02
N ASP A 247 -13.40 29.85 73.81
CA ASP A 247 -14.20 30.88 74.48
C ASP A 247 -13.98 32.32 74.01
N GLY A 248 -14.70 32.71 72.95
CA GLY A 248 -14.84 34.10 72.53
C GLY A 248 -16.32 34.38 72.31
N GLU A 249 -16.99 34.86 73.36
CA GLU A 249 -18.30 35.49 73.26
C GLU A 249 -18.25 36.58 72.18
N ALA A 250 -19.14 36.52 71.19
CA ALA A 250 -19.36 37.59 70.24
C ALA A 250 -20.86 37.75 70.01
N GLU A 251 -21.43 38.68 70.77
CA GLU A 251 -22.47 39.58 70.26
C GLU A 251 -21.84 40.35 69.10
N ASP A 252 -22.36 40.25 67.87
CA ASP A 252 -22.32 41.41 66.96
C ASP A 252 -23.27 41.23 65.77
N ASP A 253 -23.84 42.36 65.41
CA ASP A 253 -25.07 42.57 64.70
C ASP A 253 -24.97 42.37 63.19
N GLY A 254 -26.14 42.13 62.61
CA GLY A 254 -26.30 41.79 61.21
C GLY A 254 -26.03 42.94 60.25
N GLN A 255 -25.53 42.57 59.07
CA GLN A 255 -25.79 43.29 57.83
C GLN A 255 -25.82 42.26 56.69
N MET A 256 -27.03 42.00 56.18
CA MET A 256 -27.25 41.27 54.94
C MET A 256 -26.98 42.23 53.77
N GLU A 257 -25.84 42.09 53.10
CA GLU A 257 -25.65 42.66 51.77
C GLU A 257 -26.20 41.70 50.72
N GLN A 258 -27.22 42.17 50.00
CA GLN A 258 -27.81 41.56 48.83
C GLN A 258 -26.90 41.85 47.63
N ASP A 259 -26.06 40.88 47.26
CA ASP A 259 -25.34 40.95 45.99
C ASP A 259 -26.16 40.28 44.89
N THR A 260 -26.57 41.13 43.96
CA THR A 260 -27.35 40.84 42.76
C THR A 260 -26.60 39.92 41.80
N GLU A 261 -27.26 38.83 41.43
CA GLU A 261 -26.88 37.91 40.36
C GLU A 261 -26.90 38.62 39.00
N GLU A 262 -25.74 39.05 38.48
CA GLU A 262 -25.59 39.35 37.06
C GLU A 262 -25.27 38.04 36.31
N GLU A 263 -26.32 37.42 35.76
CA GLU A 263 -26.22 36.34 34.79
C GLU A 263 -25.51 36.83 33.51
N GLU A 264 -24.19 36.70 33.45
CA GLU A 264 -23.48 36.77 32.16
C GLU A 264 -23.83 35.53 31.33
N GLY A 265 -24.88 35.68 30.51
CA GLY A 265 -25.24 34.79 29.42
C GLY A 265 -24.10 34.66 28.41
N GLY A 266 -23.16 33.77 28.72
CA GLY A 266 -22.12 33.29 27.81
C GLY A 266 -22.74 32.54 26.63
N MET A 267 -23.12 33.30 25.62
CA MET A 267 -23.55 32.90 24.29
C MET A 267 -22.58 31.86 23.70
N LEU A 268 -22.89 30.58 23.94
CA LEU A 268 -22.27 29.44 23.27
C LEU A 268 -22.56 29.60 21.76
N GLN A 269 -21.63 30.19 21.04
CA GLN A 269 -21.61 30.17 19.58
C GLN A 269 -21.36 28.72 19.15
N PHE A 270 -22.48 28.05 18.92
CA PHE A 270 -22.58 26.75 18.27
C PHE A 270 -21.95 26.88 16.88
N TRP A 271 -20.76 26.30 16.70
CA TRP A 271 -20.11 26.22 15.40
C TRP A 271 -20.99 25.39 14.45
N GLN A 272 -21.77 26.07 13.62
CA GLN A 272 -22.31 25.50 12.39
C GLN A 272 -21.13 25.28 11.45
N ALA A 273 -20.72 24.02 11.32
CA ALA A 273 -19.80 23.58 10.29
C ALA A 273 -20.50 23.73 8.92
N ASP A 274 -20.27 24.88 8.28
CA ASP A 274 -20.68 25.16 6.92
C ASP A 274 -19.96 24.22 5.94
N GLY A 275 -20.56 23.06 5.71
CA GLY A 275 -20.21 22.12 4.64
C GLY A 275 -20.91 22.44 3.32
N SER A 276 -21.25 23.71 3.05
CA SER A 276 -21.97 24.09 1.84
C SER A 276 -21.01 24.32 0.67
N ARG A 277 -20.70 23.22 0.00
CA ARG A 277 -19.94 23.14 -1.25
C ARG A 277 -20.73 23.90 -2.34
N LYS A 278 -20.36 25.15 -2.61
CA LYS A 278 -20.85 25.88 -3.79
C LYS A 278 -20.32 25.17 -5.05
N GLN A 279 -21.16 24.35 -5.69
CA GLN A 279 -20.94 23.92 -7.07
C GLN A 279 -21.21 25.12 -7.98
N THR A 280 -20.13 25.76 -8.47
CA THR A 280 -20.23 26.71 -9.57
C THR A 280 -20.49 25.92 -10.85
N PHE A 281 -21.73 25.96 -11.33
CA PHE A 281 -22.13 25.43 -12.63
C PHE A 281 -21.78 26.51 -13.67
N THR A 282 -20.72 26.29 -14.44
CA THR A 282 -20.41 27.11 -15.62
C THR A 282 -21.20 26.56 -16.80
N PRO A 283 -22.17 27.29 -17.38
CA PRO A 283 -22.79 26.87 -18.62
C PRO A 283 -21.81 27.09 -19.77
N HIS A 284 -21.53 26.03 -20.54
CA HIS A 284 -20.86 26.15 -21.82
C HIS A 284 -21.85 26.76 -22.83
N ALA A 285 -21.41 27.84 -23.48
CA ALA A 285 -21.98 28.36 -24.72
C ALA A 285 -21.36 27.63 -25.93
#